data_AF-A0A1V4HXL8-F1
#
_entry.id   AF-A0A1V4HXL8-F1
#
_cell.length_a   1.000
_cell.length_b   1.000
_cell.length_c   1.000
_cell.angle_alpha   90.00
_cell.angle_beta   90.00
_cell.angle_gamma   90.00
#
_symmetry.space_group_name_H-M   'P 1'
#
loop_
_entity.id
_entity.type
_entity.pdbx_description
1 polymer ?
#
loop_
_entity_poly.entity_id
_entity_poly.type
_entity_poly.pdbx_seq_one_letter_code
_entity_poly.pdbx_strand_id
1 'polypeptide(L)' 'MALAILAGAALAADMDIPRPPPTTDIPVQKGPPNCSRWTDDCVNCARGSDGSPPLCSNAGFSCQPKPVRCLRP' A
#
# COMPACT_ATOMS: atom_id res chain seq x y z
N MET A 1 -49.11 22.16 23.58
CA MET A 1 -48.58 22.59 22.26
C MET A 1 -47.53 21.57 21.86
N ALA A 2 -47.83 20.71 20.87
CA ALA A 2 -46.94 19.62 20.47
C ALA A 2 -45.99 20.09 19.37
N LEU A 3 -44.68 19.91 19.57
CA LEU A 3 -43.64 20.19 18.57
C LEU A 3 -43.34 18.89 17.80
N ALA A 4 -43.69 18.88 16.51
CA ALA A 4 -43.36 17.78 15.61
C ALA A 4 -41.93 17.93 15.09
N ILE A 5 -41.08 16.93 15.34
CA ILE A 5 -39.71 16.85 14.80
C ILE A 5 -39.81 16.25 13.39
N LEU A 6 -39.54 17.06 12.37
CA LEU A 6 -39.40 16.60 10.99
C LEU A 6 -38.01 15.93 10.83
N ALA A 7 -37.99 14.60 10.73
CA ALA A 7 -36.79 13.84 10.39
C ALA A 7 -36.51 13.98 8.89
N GLY A 8 -35.45 14.72 8.54
CA GLY A 8 -34.97 14.82 7.16
C GLY A 8 -34.30 13.50 6.72
N ALA A 9 -34.74 12.94 5.59
CA ALA A 9 -34.10 11.78 4.98
C ALA A 9 -32.82 12.22 4.25
N ALA A 10 -31.66 11.80 4.73
CA ALA A 10 -30.39 11.98 4.02
C ALA A 10 -30.27 10.90 2.93
N LEU A 11 -30.30 11.32 1.67
CA LEU A 11 -29.95 10.46 0.54
C LEU A 11 -28.42 10.47 0.39
N ALA A 12 -27.77 9.37 0.76
CA ALA A 12 -26.37 9.15 0.41
C ALA A 12 -26.32 8.82 -1.08
N ALA A 13 -25.64 9.65 -1.87
CA ALA A 13 -25.34 9.31 -3.26
C ALA A 13 -24.25 8.24 -3.25
N ASP A 14 -24.59 7.04 -3.73
CA ASP A 14 -23.62 5.97 -3.97
C ASP A 14 -22.72 6.40 -5.13
N MET A 15 -21.48 6.79 -4.81
CA MET A 15 -20.49 7.16 -5.82
C MET A 15 -19.62 5.94 -6.11
N ASP A 16 -19.66 5.46 -7.35
CA ASP A 16 -18.73 4.44 -7.84
C ASP A 16 -17.34 5.07 -7.97
N ILE A 17 -16.46 4.78 -7.01
CA ILE A 17 -15.05 5.19 -7.05
C ILE A 17 -14.31 4.15 -7.90
N PRO A 18 -13.73 4.54 -9.06
CA PRO A 18 -12.97 3.60 -9.88
C PRO A 18 -11.88 2.94 -9.05
N ARG A 19 -11.96 1.61 -8.89
CA ARG A 19 -10.89 0.87 -8.24
C ARG A 19 -9.64 0.92 -9.13
N PRO A 20 -8.46 1.24 -8.56
CA PRO A 20 -7.21 1.10 -9.28
C PRO A 20 -7.08 -0.32 -9.85
N PRO A 21 -6.49 -0.49 -11.04
CA PRO A 21 -6.25 -1.82 -11.59
C PRO A 21 -5.41 -2.64 -10.59
N PRO A 22 -5.66 -3.95 -10.47
CA PRO A 22 -4.87 -4.80 -9.58
C PRO A 22 -3.42 -4.78 -10.05
N THR A 23 -2.56 -4.08 -9.32
CA THR A 23 -1.12 -4.22 -9.46
C THR A 23 -0.77 -5.65 -9.07
N THR A 24 0.22 -6.26 -9.76
CA THR A 24 0.87 -7.46 -9.26
C THR A 24 1.58 -7.05 -7.98
N ASP A 25 0.84 -7.07 -6.87
CA ASP A 25 1.24 -6.46 -5.62
C ASP A 25 2.21 -7.41 -4.93
N ILE A 26 3.49 -7.27 -5.29
CA ILE A 26 4.55 -7.95 -4.58
C ILE A 26 4.69 -7.18 -3.26
N PRO A 27 4.38 -7.79 -2.11
CA PRO A 27 4.55 -7.10 -0.84
C PRO A 27 6.02 -6.74 -0.68
N VAL A 28 6.30 -5.50 -0.28
CA VAL A 28 7.66 -4.98 -0.18
C VAL A 28 8.53 -5.81 0.78
N GLN A 29 7.91 -6.48 1.75
CA GLN A 29 8.56 -7.39 2.69
C GLN A 29 8.97 -8.74 2.06
N LYS A 30 8.47 -9.08 0.87
CA LYS A 30 8.84 -10.30 0.13
C LYS A 30 9.82 -10.01 -1.00
N GLY A 31 9.60 -8.89 -1.69
CA GLY A 31 10.38 -8.49 -2.84
C GLY A 31 10.26 -9.42 -4.06
N PRO A 32 10.81 -9.02 -5.21
CA PRO A 32 10.80 -9.84 -6.42
C PRO A 32 11.63 -11.12 -6.25
N PRO A 33 11.29 -12.21 -6.97
CA PRO A 33 12.15 -13.38 -7.04
C PRO A 33 13.49 -13.03 -7.70
N ASN A 34 14.57 -13.73 -7.35
CA ASN A 34 15.91 -13.53 -7.89
C ASN A 34 16.41 -12.07 -7.81
N CYS A 35 16.10 -11.41 -6.70
CA CYS A 35 16.50 -10.05 -6.43
C CYS A 35 17.08 -9.95 -5.01
N SER A 36 18.34 -9.56 -4.90
CA SER A 36 19.06 -9.36 -3.65
C SER A 36 18.76 -8.01 -2.99
N ARG A 37 18.38 -6.99 -3.78
CA ARG A 37 17.94 -5.67 -3.25
C ARG A 37 16.83 -5.06 -4.09
N TRP A 38 15.81 -4.51 -3.45
CA TRP A 38 14.66 -3.89 -4.11
C TRP A 38 14.12 -2.69 -3.33
N THR A 39 13.25 -1.92 -3.98
CA THR A 39 12.61 -0.74 -3.38
C THR A 39 11.23 -0.50 -3.98
N ASP A 40 10.33 0.08 -3.20
CA ASP A 40 9.06 0.69 -3.62
C ASP A 40 9.18 2.23 -3.72
N ASP A 41 10.40 2.74 -3.86
CA ASP A 41 10.83 4.15 -3.71
C ASP A 41 10.73 4.72 -2.28
N CYS A 42 10.13 4.01 -1.32
CA CYS A 42 9.98 4.46 0.08
C CYS A 42 10.87 3.73 1.06
N VAL A 43 11.06 2.43 0.86
CA VAL A 43 11.98 1.60 1.63
C VAL A 43 12.99 0.94 0.71
N ASN A 44 14.19 0.73 1.23
CA ASN A 44 15.21 -0.06 0.57
C ASN A 44 15.39 -1.36 1.34
N CYS A 45 15.15 -2.48 0.67
CA CYS A 45 15.21 -3.80 1.27
C CYS A 45 16.37 -4.61 0.69
N ALA A 46 16.99 -5.44 1.52
CA ALA A 46 17.98 -6.42 1.14
C ALA A 46 17.54 -7.81 1.57
N ARG A 47 17.72 -8.79 0.69
CA ARG A 47 17.46 -10.20 0.97
C ARG A 47 18.37 -10.67 2.12
N GLY A 48 17.80 -11.32 3.12
CA GLY A 48 18.56 -11.99 4.18
C GLY A 48 19.25 -13.25 3.67
N SER A 49 20.28 -13.69 4.39
CA SER A 49 20.93 -14.99 4.16
C SER A 49 20.12 -16.12 4.80
N ASP A 50 20.12 -17.29 4.16
CA ASP A 50 19.71 -18.58 4.74
C ASP A 50 18.34 -18.57 5.46
N GLY A 51 17.32 -18.04 4.79
CA GLY A 51 15.95 -18.02 5.31
C GLY A 51 15.67 -16.91 6.32
N SER A 52 16.67 -16.07 6.63
CA SER A 52 16.46 -14.86 7.45
C SER A 52 15.49 -13.90 6.75
N PRO A 53 14.65 -13.18 7.52
CA PRO A 53 13.79 -12.15 6.96
C PRO A 53 14.64 -11.05 6.29
N PRO A 54 14.11 -10.38 5.25
CA PRO A 54 14.82 -9.27 4.62
C PRO A 54 14.95 -8.08 5.56
N LEU A 55 16.05 -7.35 5.41
CA LEU A 55 16.30 -6.12 6.15
C LEU A 55 15.84 -4.94 5.30
N CYS A 56 14.89 -4.15 5.81
CA CYS A 56 14.34 -2.99 5.13
C CYS A 56 14.59 -1.72 5.95
N SER A 57 14.84 -0.60 5.26
CA SER A 57 14.83 0.72 5.89
C SER A 57 13.41 1.14 6.30
N ASN A 58 13.31 2.09 7.21
CA ASN A 58 12.02 2.73 7.52
C ASN A 58 11.60 3.69 6.40
N ALA A 59 10.30 3.77 6.13
CA ALA A 59 9.74 4.76 5.21
C ALA A 59 9.62 6.12 5.91
N GLY A 60 9.85 7.21 5.18
CA GLY A 60 9.53 8.57 5.64
C GLY A 60 8.02 8.81 5.66
N PHE A 61 7.55 9.66 6.58
CA PHE A 61 6.11 9.93 6.77
C PHE A 61 5.37 10.38 5.50
N SER A 62 6.03 11.15 4.63
CA SER A 62 5.42 11.68 3.41
C SER A 62 5.60 10.78 2.19
N CYS A 63 6.27 9.63 2.32
CA CYS A 63 6.56 8.79 1.17
C CYS A 63 5.31 8.03 0.70
N GLN A 64 5.07 8.03 -0.61
CA GLN A 64 3.98 7.30 -1.25
C GLN A 64 4.56 6.11 -2.02
N PRO A 65 4.30 4.85 -1.58
CA PRO A 65 4.88 3.66 -2.21
C PRO A 65 4.51 3.56 -3.69
N LYS A 66 5.48 3.12 -4.49
CA LYS A 66 5.32 2.77 -5.90
C LYS A 66 5.47 1.26 -6.11
N PRO A 67 5.14 0.74 -7.30
CA PRO A 67 5.38 -0.68 -7.59
C PRO A 67 6.83 -1.08 -7.32
N VAL A 68 7.01 -2.19 -6.61
CA VAL A 68 8.34 -2.68 -6.21
C VAL A 68 9.21 -2.95 -7.44
N ARG A 69 10.43 -2.41 -7.43
CA ARG A 69 11.43 -2.63 -8.49
C ARG A 69 12.72 -3.21 -7.92
N CYS A 70 13.35 -4.08 -8.70
CA CYS A 70 14.64 -4.64 -8.35
C CYS A 70 15.74 -3.60 -8.58
N LEU A 71 16.62 -3.45 -7.59
CA LEU A 71 17.83 -2.62 -7.68
C LEU A 71 19.06 -3.47 -7.99
N ARG A 72 19.08 -4.71 -7.50
CA ARG A 72 20.18 -5.66 -7.72
C ARG A 72 19.63 -7.10 -7.75
N PRO A 73 19.98 -7.91 -8.77
CA PRO A 73 19.70 -9.35 -8.80
C PRO A 73 20.21 -10.06 -7.55
#